data_AF-A0A2K5H7F2-F1
#
_entry.id   AF-A0A2K5H7F2-F1
#
_cell.length_a   1.000
_cell.length_b   1.000
_cell.length_c   1.000
_cell.angle_alpha   90.00
_cell.angle_beta   90.00
_cell.angle_gamma   90.00
#
_symmetry.space_group_name_H-M   'P 1'
#
loop_
_entity.id
_entity.type
_entity.pdbx_description
1 polymer ?
#
loop_
_entity_poly.entity_id
_entity_poly.type
_entity_poly.pdbx_seq_one_letter_code
_entity_poly.pdbx_strand_id
1 'polypeptide(L)'
;MEILQALAALVYCNGSKCQKIYLPELLGKTGLLMKLSDLAQSDPEVRRAAVHCMANLCLSVPGQPYVEEPYQNICFQAFLTILPSPESSDMDDITFCMLLQNALKGIQSLLNGGRMKLTQTDELGALLAVLKKFMFHGLPGLNIEMPTVLYPTPLPQYDELLCVFSMICITTTLKAYLEFCFSLGLLA
;
A
#
# COMPACT_ATOMS: atom_id res chain seq x y z
N MET A 1 8.21 -0.15 19.87
CA MET A 1 8.38 -0.98 18.67
C MET A 1 7.86 -2.41 18.85
N GLU A 2 8.23 -3.12 19.92
CA GLU A 2 7.83 -4.51 20.20
C GLU A 2 6.32 -4.76 20.17
N ILE A 3 5.51 -3.84 20.70
CA ILE A 3 4.05 -3.95 20.70
C ILE A 3 3.49 -3.92 19.26
N LEU A 4 4.04 -3.08 18.38
CA LEU A 4 3.60 -3.04 16.98
C LEU A 4 4.05 -4.27 16.21
N GLN A 5 5.22 -4.82 16.51
CA GLN A 5 5.67 -6.09 15.93
C GLN A 5 4.79 -7.26 16.38
N ALA A 6 4.44 -7.31 17.67
CA ALA A 6 3.49 -8.30 18.20
C ALA A 6 2.10 -8.14 17.57
N LEU A 7 1.63 -6.90 17.40
CA LEU A 7 0.38 -6.61 16.69
C LEU A 7 0.45 -7.06 15.24
N ALA A 8 1.53 -6.75 14.52
CA ALA A 8 1.73 -7.17 13.13
C ALA A 8 1.67 -8.68 12.97
N ALA A 9 2.31 -9.43 13.87
CA ALA A 9 2.26 -10.89 13.92
C ALA A 9 0.84 -11.39 14.23
N LEU A 10 0.12 -10.72 15.14
CA LEU A 10 -1.25 -11.06 15.50
C LEU A 10 -2.20 -10.88 14.32
N VAL A 11 -2.09 -9.77 13.58
CA VAL A 11 -3.01 -9.44 12.48
C VAL A 11 -2.69 -10.18 11.18
N TYR A 12 -1.46 -10.70 11.04
CA TYR A 12 -1.05 -11.50 9.89
C TYR A 12 -1.97 -12.72 9.71
N CYS A 13 -2.59 -12.83 8.53
CA CYS A 13 -3.60 -13.86 8.20
C CYS A 13 -4.85 -13.88 9.10
N ASN A 14 -5.03 -12.91 10.00
CA ASN A 14 -6.12 -12.88 10.97
C ASN A 14 -7.02 -11.63 10.85
N GLY A 15 -6.82 -10.77 9.84
CA GLY A 15 -7.60 -9.53 9.67
C GLY A 15 -9.12 -9.73 9.68
N SER A 16 -9.60 -10.86 9.14
CA SER A 16 -11.00 -11.27 9.16
C SER A 16 -11.59 -11.44 10.57
N LYS A 17 -10.77 -11.90 11.52
CA LYS A 17 -11.14 -12.14 12.93
C LYS A 17 -11.12 -10.87 13.76
N CYS A 18 -10.41 -9.82 13.29
CA CYS A 18 -10.32 -8.52 13.95
C CYS A 18 -11.55 -7.62 13.71
N GLN A 19 -12.46 -8.00 12.81
CA GLN A 19 -13.53 -7.15 12.28
C GLN A 19 -14.49 -6.60 13.34
N LYS A 20 -14.97 -7.45 14.27
CA LYS A 20 -16.14 -7.12 15.09
C LYS A 20 -15.89 -6.13 16.23
N ILE A 21 -14.65 -6.01 16.71
CA ILE A 21 -14.35 -5.23 17.93
C ILE A 21 -13.15 -4.30 17.71
N TYR A 22 -12.09 -4.80 17.07
CA TYR A 22 -10.80 -4.12 17.08
C TYR A 22 -10.57 -3.22 15.86
N LEU A 23 -11.20 -3.49 14.71
CA LEU A 23 -11.03 -2.66 13.50
C LEU A 23 -11.40 -1.18 13.70
N PRO A 24 -12.49 -0.82 14.39
CA PRO A 24 -12.79 0.59 14.68
C PRO A 24 -11.69 1.26 15.52
N GLU A 25 -11.11 0.56 16.50
CA GLU A 25 -10.06 1.10 17.37
C GLU A 25 -8.70 1.18 16.67
N LEU A 26 -8.45 0.30 15.68
CA LEU A 26 -7.21 0.28 14.92
C LEU A 26 -7.23 1.23 13.72
N LEU A 27 -8.30 1.19 12.91
CA LEU A 27 -8.42 1.87 11.61
C LEU A 27 -9.50 2.97 11.58
N GLY A 28 -10.26 3.19 12.65
CA GLY A 28 -11.23 4.28 12.70
C GLY A 28 -10.57 5.66 12.59
N LYS A 29 -11.38 6.72 12.53
CA LYS A 29 -10.91 8.12 12.40
C LYS A 29 -9.85 8.53 13.43
N THR A 30 -9.94 7.99 14.64
CA THR A 30 -8.97 8.22 15.74
C THR A 30 -8.20 6.95 16.10
N GLY A 31 -8.22 5.97 15.20
CA GLY A 31 -7.66 4.65 15.40
C GLY A 31 -6.15 4.69 15.57
N LEU A 32 -5.64 3.70 16.29
CA LEU A 32 -4.23 3.63 16.66
C LEU A 32 -3.33 3.59 15.42
N LEU A 33 -3.63 2.74 14.43
CA LEU A 33 -2.79 2.60 13.24
C LEU A 33 -2.83 3.86 12.37
N MET A 34 -3.98 4.54 12.27
CA MET A 34 -4.10 5.80 11.53
C MET A 34 -3.20 6.90 12.10
N LYS A 35 -3.14 7.03 13.43
CA LYS A 35 -2.27 8.00 14.10
C LYS A 35 -0.80 7.67 13.94
N LEU A 36 -0.46 6.38 14.02
CA LEU A 36 0.93 5.93 13.96
C LEU A 36 1.47 5.90 12.53
N SER A 37 0.61 5.75 11.51
CA SER A 37 0.98 5.81 10.10
C SER A 37 1.06 7.23 9.53
N ASP A 38 0.62 8.24 10.28
CA ASP A 38 0.56 9.63 9.81
C ASP A 38 1.95 10.18 9.43
N LEU A 39 2.01 11.06 8.43
CA LEU A 39 3.26 11.68 8.00
C LEU A 39 3.90 12.56 9.08
N ALA A 40 3.09 13.10 10.01
CA ALA A 40 3.55 13.84 11.18
C ALA A 40 4.13 12.95 12.29
N GLN A 41 4.09 11.61 12.15
CA GLN A 41 4.76 10.73 13.09
C GLN A 41 6.27 10.96 13.02
N SER A 42 6.83 11.37 14.16
CA SER A 42 8.26 11.68 14.34
C SER A 42 9.18 10.47 14.19
N ASP A 43 8.72 9.28 14.59
CA ASP A 43 9.53 8.07 14.53
C ASP A 43 9.25 7.31 13.21
N PRO A 44 10.24 7.25 12.29
CA PRO A 44 10.09 6.59 10.99
C PRO A 44 9.86 5.08 11.12
N GLU A 45 10.44 4.43 12.13
CA GLU A 45 10.27 3.00 12.39
C GLU A 45 8.86 2.67 12.91
N VAL A 46 8.32 3.54 13.76
CA VAL A 46 6.93 3.44 14.22
C VAL A 46 5.96 3.58 13.05
N ARG A 47 6.20 4.55 12.16
CA ARG A 47 5.40 4.74 10.94
C ARG A 47 5.45 3.50 10.06
N ARG A 48 6.66 3.00 9.77
CA ARG A 48 6.88 1.76 9.01
C ARG A 48 6.14 0.56 9.62
N ALA A 49 6.26 0.36 10.94
CA ALA A 49 5.63 -0.76 11.63
C ALA A 49 4.08 -0.66 11.65
N ALA A 50 3.52 0.54 11.77
CA ALA A 50 2.08 0.76 11.69
C ALA A 50 1.55 0.41 10.29
N VAL A 51 2.24 0.88 9.24
CA VAL A 51 1.89 0.57 7.84
C VAL A 51 2.02 -0.93 7.56
N HIS A 52 3.01 -1.60 8.15
CA HIS A 52 3.13 -3.05 8.09
C HIS A 52 1.92 -3.77 8.72
N CYS A 53 1.43 -3.31 9.88
CA CYS A 53 0.22 -3.85 10.49
C CYS A 53 -1.00 -3.66 9.57
N MET A 54 -1.14 -2.48 8.96
CA MET A 54 -2.23 -2.20 8.02
C MET A 54 -2.17 -3.11 6.80
N ALA A 55 -0.98 -3.34 6.24
CA ALA A 55 -0.78 -4.26 5.13
C ALA A 55 -1.17 -5.70 5.49
N ASN A 56 -0.78 -6.16 6.69
CA ASN A 56 -1.14 -7.49 7.19
C ASN A 56 -2.65 -7.65 7.42
N LEU A 57 -3.34 -6.60 7.87
CA LEU A 57 -4.81 -6.60 7.98
C LEU A 57 -5.48 -6.78 6.60
N CYS A 58 -4.91 -6.20 5.56
CA CYS A 58 -5.40 -6.31 4.18
C CYS A 58 -5.08 -7.66 3.52
N LEU A 59 -4.23 -8.49 4.14
CA LEU A 59 -3.82 -9.76 3.57
C LEU A 59 -5.00 -10.70 3.40
N SER A 60 -5.14 -11.22 2.19
CA SER A 60 -6.21 -12.12 1.81
C SER A 60 -5.79 -13.57 1.99
N VAL A 61 -6.56 -14.34 2.75
CA VAL A 61 -6.30 -15.78 2.97
C VAL A 61 -7.44 -16.58 2.33
N PRO A 62 -7.14 -17.59 1.49
CA PRO A 62 -8.17 -18.43 0.89
C PRO A 62 -9.12 -19.02 1.94
N GLY A 63 -10.42 -18.86 1.74
CA GLY A 63 -11.46 -19.37 2.64
C GLY A 63 -11.77 -18.51 3.86
N GLN A 64 -11.12 -17.35 4.04
CA GLN A 64 -11.46 -16.38 5.08
C GLN A 64 -12.24 -15.18 4.49
N PRO A 65 -13.15 -14.55 5.26
CA PRO A 65 -13.80 -13.33 4.81
C PRO A 65 -12.78 -12.18 4.72
N TYR A 66 -12.90 -11.35 3.69
CA TYR A 66 -12.09 -10.14 3.54
C TYR A 66 -12.47 -9.08 4.59
N VAL A 67 -11.53 -8.20 4.93
CA VAL A 67 -11.81 -6.95 5.65
C VAL A 67 -12.94 -6.18 4.96
N GLU A 68 -13.82 -5.55 5.73
CA GLU A 68 -14.95 -4.80 5.17
C GLU A 68 -14.48 -3.61 4.33
N GLU A 69 -15.24 -3.31 3.27
CA GLU A 69 -14.92 -2.28 2.27
C GLU A 69 -14.56 -0.90 2.85
N PRO A 70 -15.22 -0.37 3.89
CA PRO A 70 -14.85 0.93 4.46
C PRO A 70 -13.41 0.96 5.00
N TYR A 71 -12.98 -0.13 5.65
CA TYR A 71 -11.62 -0.24 6.20
C TYR A 71 -10.59 -0.52 5.11
N GLN A 72 -10.98 -1.23 4.05
CA GLN A 72 -10.13 -1.40 2.86
C GLN A 72 -9.80 -0.03 2.24
N ASN A 73 -10.81 0.82 2.05
CA ASN A 73 -10.62 2.17 1.50
C ASN A 73 -9.76 3.06 2.41
N ILE A 74 -9.93 2.95 3.74
CA ILE A 74 -9.08 3.68 4.69
C ILE A 74 -7.60 3.26 4.54
N CYS A 75 -7.32 1.95 4.53
CA CYS A 75 -5.96 1.46 4.34
C CYS A 75 -5.37 1.88 3.00
N PHE A 76 -6.17 1.77 1.93
CA PHE A 76 -5.74 2.17 0.60
C PHE A 76 -5.36 3.65 0.52
N GLN A 77 -6.19 4.53 1.07
CA GLN A 77 -5.92 5.97 1.12
C GLN A 77 -4.69 6.31 1.95
N ALA A 78 -4.48 5.61 3.06
CA ALA A 78 -3.25 5.76 3.85
C ALA A 78 -2.01 5.36 3.02
N PHE A 79 -2.06 4.22 2.31
CA PHE A 79 -0.95 3.79 1.44
C PHE A 79 -0.70 4.78 0.31
N LEU A 80 -1.74 5.28 -0.36
CA LEU A 80 -1.59 6.31 -1.40
C LEU A 80 -1.08 7.65 -0.89
N THR A 81 -1.24 7.96 0.40
CA THR A 81 -0.66 9.16 1.01
C THR A 81 0.82 8.96 1.33
N ILE A 82 1.20 7.76 1.76
CA ILE A 82 2.58 7.42 2.14
C ILE A 82 3.49 7.30 0.92
N LEU A 83 3.04 6.62 -0.13
CA LEU A 83 3.86 6.32 -1.30
C LEU A 83 4.45 7.53 -2.04
N PRO A 84 3.73 8.64 -2.26
CA PRO A 84 4.30 9.82 -2.91
C PRO A 84 5.16 10.66 -1.95
N SER A 85 5.15 10.39 -0.65
CA SER A 85 5.87 11.20 0.34
C SER A 85 7.38 11.17 0.09
N PRO A 86 8.06 12.33 0.18
CA PRO A 86 9.50 12.38 0.03
C PRO A 86 10.16 11.68 1.23
N GLU A 87 11.36 11.15 0.99
CA GLU A 87 12.23 10.68 2.06
C GLU A 87 12.50 11.82 3.03
N SER A 88 12.24 11.58 4.33
CA SER A 88 12.58 12.55 5.38
C SER A 88 14.07 12.47 5.67
N SER A 89 14.72 13.61 5.92
CA SER A 89 16.16 13.69 6.25
C SER A 89 16.60 12.80 7.41
N ASP A 90 15.66 12.41 8.28
CA ASP A 90 15.88 11.66 9.51
C ASP A 90 15.64 10.15 9.34
N MET A 91 15.25 9.69 8.14
CA MET A 91 14.98 8.28 7.83
C MET A 91 16.12 7.71 7.00
N ASP A 92 16.60 6.51 7.32
CA ASP A 92 17.57 5.80 6.48
C ASP A 92 16.91 5.10 5.28
N ASP A 93 17.71 4.87 4.24
CA ASP A 93 17.29 4.26 2.98
C ASP A 93 16.56 2.92 3.18
N ILE A 94 16.99 2.11 4.16
CA ILE A 94 16.43 0.77 4.42
C ILE A 94 15.04 0.91 5.00
N THR A 95 14.87 1.76 6.03
CA THR A 95 13.58 2.06 6.64
C THR A 95 12.60 2.66 5.65
N PHE A 96 13.06 3.57 4.79
CA PHE A 96 12.24 4.13 3.71
C PHE A 96 11.80 3.05 2.71
N CYS A 97 12.72 2.22 2.22
CA CYS A 97 12.41 1.14 1.30
C CYS A 97 11.41 0.13 1.92
N MET A 98 11.58 -0.23 3.19
CA MET A 98 10.64 -1.10 3.89
C MET A 98 9.25 -0.47 4.05
N LEU A 99 9.18 0.85 4.33
CA LEU A 99 7.91 1.58 4.43
C LEU A 99 7.16 1.55 3.10
N LEU A 100 7.83 1.90 2.01
CA LEU A 100 7.26 1.85 0.65
C LEU A 100 6.78 0.44 0.30
N GLN A 101 7.61 -0.55 0.59
CA GLN A 101 7.28 -1.95 0.35
C GLN A 101 6.04 -2.40 1.12
N ASN A 102 5.90 -2.02 2.40
CA ASN A 102 4.73 -2.37 3.20
C ASN A 102 3.46 -1.77 2.59
N ALA A 103 3.51 -0.50 2.17
CA ALA A 103 2.39 0.14 1.49
C ALA A 103 2.04 -0.55 0.15
N LEU A 104 3.04 -0.87 -0.67
CA LEU A 104 2.85 -1.58 -1.94
C LEU A 104 2.26 -2.99 -1.75
N LYS A 105 2.75 -3.75 -0.76
CA LYS A 105 2.19 -5.06 -0.38
C LYS A 105 0.73 -4.96 0.07
N GLY A 106 0.41 -3.91 0.83
CA GLY A 106 -0.95 -3.62 1.27
C GLY A 106 -1.88 -3.36 0.08
N ILE A 107 -1.47 -2.49 -0.85
CA ILE A 107 -2.21 -2.22 -2.09
C ILE A 107 -2.40 -3.49 -2.90
N GLN A 108 -1.33 -4.24 -3.16
CA GLN A 108 -1.42 -5.50 -3.89
C GLN A 108 -2.43 -6.47 -3.25
N SER A 109 -2.44 -6.57 -1.92
CA SER A 109 -3.36 -7.43 -1.19
C SER A 109 -4.82 -6.99 -1.35
N LEU A 110 -5.09 -5.68 -1.32
CA LEU A 110 -6.41 -5.11 -1.55
C LEU A 110 -6.92 -5.35 -2.97
N LEU A 111 -6.07 -5.15 -3.98
CA LEU A 111 -6.43 -5.34 -5.39
C LEU A 111 -6.64 -6.83 -5.70
N ASN A 112 -5.79 -7.72 -5.19
CA ASN A 112 -5.92 -9.17 -5.38
C ASN A 112 -7.21 -9.73 -4.76
N GLY A 113 -7.72 -9.11 -3.69
CA GLY A 113 -8.99 -9.51 -3.07
C GLY A 113 -10.22 -9.31 -3.96
N GLY A 114 -10.09 -8.59 -5.09
CA GLY A 114 -11.15 -8.42 -6.11
C GLY A 114 -12.40 -7.66 -5.66
N ARG A 115 -12.42 -7.20 -4.40
CA ARG A 115 -13.54 -6.49 -3.75
C ARG A 115 -13.34 -4.99 -3.78
N MET A 116 -12.09 -4.53 -3.88
CA MET A 116 -11.79 -3.12 -4.04
C MET A 116 -12.08 -2.70 -5.48
N LYS A 117 -13.10 -1.87 -5.65
CA LYS A 117 -13.39 -1.25 -6.93
C LYS A 117 -12.68 0.11 -6.94
N LEU A 118 -11.67 0.26 -7.77
CA LEU A 118 -11.09 1.57 -8.12
C LEU A 118 -12.09 2.32 -9.00
N THR A 119 -13.25 2.68 -8.44
CA THR A 119 -14.31 3.38 -9.16
C THR A 119 -13.97 4.85 -9.40
N GLN A 120 -13.06 5.40 -8.60
CA GLN A 120 -12.56 6.76 -8.78
C GLN A 120 -11.33 6.72 -9.68
N THR A 121 -11.46 7.32 -10.86
CA THR A 121 -10.37 7.50 -11.83
C THR A 121 -9.14 8.16 -11.23
N ASP A 122 -9.33 9.04 -10.24
CA ASP A 122 -8.28 9.83 -9.61
C ASP A 122 -7.41 8.95 -8.68
N GLU A 123 -8.03 8.01 -7.95
CA GLU A 123 -7.32 7.04 -7.09
C GLU A 123 -6.47 6.08 -7.91
N LEU A 124 -7.04 5.56 -9.01
CA LEU A 124 -6.31 4.74 -9.96
C LEU A 124 -5.16 5.52 -10.58
N GLY A 125 -5.39 6.77 -10.96
CA GLY A 125 -4.36 7.59 -11.59
C GLY A 125 -3.25 7.99 -10.63
N ALA A 126 -3.56 8.25 -9.36
CA ALA A 126 -2.57 8.50 -8.32
C ALA A 126 -1.70 7.26 -8.09
N LEU A 127 -2.31 6.07 -8.05
CA LEU A 127 -1.57 4.81 -7.96
C LEU A 127 -0.64 4.61 -9.16
N LEU A 128 -1.14 4.84 -10.38
CA LEU A 128 -0.34 4.72 -11.61
C LEU A 128 0.85 5.70 -11.62
N ALA A 129 0.64 6.94 -11.20
CA ALA A 129 1.70 7.94 -11.06
C ALA A 129 2.81 7.45 -10.13
N VAL A 130 2.41 6.99 -8.95
CA VAL A 130 3.30 6.46 -7.92
C VAL A 130 4.09 5.25 -8.43
N LEU A 131 3.41 4.26 -9.01
CA LEU A 131 4.07 3.06 -9.53
C LEU A 131 5.06 3.43 -10.64
N LYS A 132 4.68 4.33 -11.54
CA LYS A 132 5.56 4.80 -12.60
C LYS A 132 6.79 5.49 -12.05
N LYS A 133 6.66 6.31 -11.00
CA LYS A 133 7.80 6.93 -10.30
C LYS A 133 8.72 5.87 -9.71
N PHE A 134 8.17 4.85 -9.04
CA PHE A 134 8.97 3.80 -8.39
C PHE A 134 9.68 2.85 -9.34
N MET A 135 9.16 2.63 -10.56
CA MET A 135 9.88 1.85 -11.58
C MET A 135 11.26 2.44 -11.93
N PHE A 136 11.47 3.73 -11.69
CA PHE A 136 12.74 4.41 -11.96
C PHE A 136 13.55 4.71 -10.69
N HIS A 137 13.03 4.36 -9.50
CA HIS A 137 13.72 4.60 -8.24
C HIS A 137 14.99 3.72 -8.15
N GLY A 138 16.13 4.33 -7.83
CA GLY A 138 17.43 3.65 -7.76
C GLY A 138 18.23 3.61 -9.07
N LEU A 139 17.70 4.17 -10.18
CA LEU A 139 18.47 4.33 -11.42
C LEU A 139 19.32 5.63 -11.37
N PRO A 140 20.65 5.55 -11.40
CA PRO A 140 21.50 6.73 -11.34
C PRO A 140 21.33 7.60 -12.59
N GLY A 141 21.21 8.92 -12.41
CA GLY A 141 21.13 9.90 -13.49
C GLY A 141 19.71 10.16 -14.05
N LEU A 142 18.68 9.54 -13.48
CA LEU A 142 17.28 9.76 -13.86
C LEU A 142 16.53 10.53 -12.75
N ASN A 143 16.29 11.82 -12.94
CA ASN A 143 15.37 12.59 -12.09
C ASN A 143 14.08 12.85 -12.87
N ILE A 144 13.12 11.94 -12.74
CA ILE A 144 11.82 12.05 -13.43
C ILE A 144 10.84 12.76 -12.51
N GLU A 145 10.49 14.00 -12.84
CA GLU A 145 9.30 14.64 -12.30
C GLU A 145 8.06 13.90 -12.81
N MET A 146 7.32 13.30 -11.89
CA MET A 146 6.08 12.58 -12.21
C MET A 146 4.88 13.43 -11.76
N PRO A 147 3.86 13.65 -12.62
CA PRO A 147 2.63 14.29 -12.20
C PRO A 147 1.93 13.49 -11.11
N THR A 148 1.13 14.16 -10.28
CA THR A 148 0.45 13.55 -9.11
C THR A 148 -0.59 12.50 -9.49
N VAL A 149 -1.13 12.55 -10.71
CA VAL A 149 -2.12 11.62 -11.23
C VAL A 149 -1.81 11.31 -12.70
N LEU A 150 -1.84 10.04 -13.07
CA LEU A 150 -1.73 9.56 -14.45
C LEU A 150 -3.03 8.90 -14.87
N TYR A 151 -3.74 9.48 -15.84
CA TYR A 151 -4.90 8.81 -16.41
C TYR A 151 -4.47 7.88 -17.55
N PRO A 152 -4.95 6.63 -17.58
CA PRO A 152 -4.73 5.78 -18.74
C PRO A 152 -5.41 6.43 -19.96
N THR A 153 -4.71 6.44 -21.10
CA THR A 153 -5.30 6.93 -22.36
C THR A 153 -6.55 6.11 -22.67
N PRO A 154 -7.73 6.73 -22.84
CA PRO A 154 -8.93 6.01 -23.23
C PRO A 154 -8.69 5.41 -24.61
N LEU A 155 -8.58 4.08 -24.68
CA LEU A 155 -8.47 3.34 -25.92
C LEU A 155 -9.90 2.98 -26.36
N PRO A 156 -10.39 3.43 -27.54
CA PRO A 156 -11.78 3.27 -27.98
C PRO A 156 -12.33 1.83 -28.03
N GLN A 157 -11.47 0.84 -27.86
CA GLN A 157 -11.78 -0.58 -28.06
C GLN A 157 -11.97 -1.35 -26.75
N TYR A 158 -11.72 -0.73 -25.58
CA TYR A 158 -11.59 -1.46 -24.31
C TYR A 158 -12.22 -0.78 -23.09
N ASP A 159 -13.16 0.15 -23.22
CA ASP A 159 -13.64 0.98 -22.09
C ASP A 159 -13.97 0.23 -20.78
N GLU A 160 -14.60 -0.95 -20.81
CA GLU A 160 -14.86 -1.76 -19.60
C GLU A 160 -13.70 -2.71 -19.22
N LEU A 161 -12.95 -3.19 -20.21
CA LEU A 161 -11.80 -4.07 -20.04
C LEU A 161 -10.55 -3.31 -19.59
N LEU A 162 -10.50 -1.98 -19.77
CA LEU A 162 -9.38 -1.11 -19.42
C LEU A 162 -9.12 -1.17 -17.90
N CYS A 163 -10.17 -1.20 -17.08
CA CYS A 163 -10.05 -1.37 -15.64
C CYS A 163 -9.49 -2.75 -15.26
N VAL A 164 -9.89 -3.81 -15.96
CA VAL A 164 -9.40 -5.17 -15.69
C VAL A 164 -7.94 -5.33 -16.15
N PHE A 165 -7.60 -4.83 -17.34
CA PHE A 165 -6.22 -4.84 -17.84
C PHE A 165 -5.29 -3.95 -17.01
N SER A 166 -5.74 -2.76 -16.61
CA SER A 166 -4.95 -1.90 -15.72
C SER A 166 -4.75 -2.56 -14.35
N MET A 167 -5.76 -3.19 -13.75
CA MET A 167 -5.62 -3.96 -12.51
C MET A 167 -4.63 -5.14 -12.64
N ILE A 168 -4.71 -5.92 -13.73
CA ILE A 168 -3.78 -7.04 -13.99
C ILE A 168 -2.36 -6.51 -14.22
N CYS A 169 -2.19 -5.46 -15.01
CA CYS A 169 -0.88 -4.83 -15.22
C CYS A 169 -0.31 -4.27 -13.92
N ILE A 170 -1.12 -3.54 -13.14
CA ILE A 170 -0.74 -2.99 -11.83
C ILE A 170 -0.29 -4.09 -10.88
N THR A 171 -1.09 -5.15 -10.71
CA THR A 171 -0.76 -6.26 -9.81
C THR A 171 0.48 -7.03 -10.26
N THR A 172 0.68 -7.20 -11.56
CA THR A 172 1.88 -7.85 -12.13
C THR A 172 3.12 -6.97 -11.97
N THR A 173 3.02 -5.66 -12.23
CA THR A 173 4.11 -4.70 -12.04
C THR A 173 4.48 -4.57 -10.56
N LEU A 174 3.49 -4.51 -9.65
CA LEU A 174 3.70 -4.57 -8.20
C LEU A 174 4.43 -5.84 -7.80
N LYS A 175 4.02 -6.99 -8.33
CA LYS A 175 4.66 -8.28 -8.04
C LYS A 175 6.11 -8.29 -8.50
N ALA A 176 6.38 -7.88 -9.73
CA ALA A 176 7.73 -7.81 -10.29
C ALA A 176 8.62 -6.83 -9.50
N TYR A 177 8.08 -5.68 -9.09
CA TYR A 177 8.81 -4.71 -8.26
C TYR A 177 9.13 -5.27 -6.87
N LEU A 178 8.19 -5.95 -6.23
CA LEU A 178 8.40 -6.59 -4.93
C LEU A 178 9.42 -7.75 -5.02
N GLU A 179 9.39 -8.54 -6.09
CA GLU A 179 10.39 -9.59 -6.37
C GLU A 179 11.78 -9.00 -6.66
N PHE A 180 11.84 -7.85 -7.34
CA PHE A 180 13.08 -7.11 -7.55
C PHE A 180 13.67 -6.60 -6.22
N CYS A 181 12.84 -5.98 -5.37
CA CYS A 181 13.26 -5.62 -4.02
C CYS A 181 13.71 -6.85 -3.22
N PHE A 182 13.09 -8.02 -3.42
CA PHE A 182 13.46 -9.28 -2.74
C PHE A 182 14.86 -9.72 -3.14
N SER A 183 15.11 -9.69 -4.44
CA SER A 183 16.38 -10.11 -5.05
C SER A 183 17.55 -9.22 -4.64
N LEU A 184 17.30 -7.96 -4.26
CA LEU A 184 18.29 -7.03 -3.73
C LEU A 184 18.59 -7.20 -2.24
N GLY A 185 17.97 -8.16 -1.55
CA GLY A 185 18.17 -8.35 -0.10
C GLY A 185 17.53 -7.27 0.77
N LEU A 186 16.65 -6.43 0.19
CA LEU A 186 15.84 -5.43 0.92
C LEU A 186 14.60 -6.04 1.59
N LEU A 187 14.46 -7.37 1.53
CA LEU A 187 13.43 -8.16 2.21
C LEU A 187 14.09 -9.14 3.17
N ALA A 188 13.90 -8.91 4.45
CA ALA A 188 14.11 -9.90 5.51
C ALA A 188 12.75 -10.51 5.91
#